data_AF-A0A2V8MJ13-F1
#
_entry.id   AF-A0A2V8MJ13-F1
#
_cell.length_a   1.000
_cell.length_b   1.000
_cell.length_c   1.000
_cell.angle_alpha   90.00
_cell.angle_beta   90.00
_cell.angle_gamma   90.00
#
_symmetry.space_group_name_H-M   'P 1'
#
loop_
_entity.id
_entity.type
_entity.pdbx_description
1 polymer ?
#
loop_
_entity_poly.entity_id
_entity_poly.type
_entity_poly.pdbx_seq_one_letter_code
_entity_poly.pdbx_strand_id
1 'polypeptide(L)' 'MAEALLRLRQAACHPGLIDKKRLPESSSKVDSLVAQLIEVVSEGHKALVFSQFTSFLAIVKKQLDANKLAYEYLDGQTR' A
#
# COMPACT_ATOMS: atom_id res chain seq x y z
N MET A 1 22.45 -8.46 -10.60
CA MET A 1 21.20 -9.20 -10.94
C MET A 1 20.09 -9.00 -9.91
N ALA A 2 20.39 -9.02 -8.59
CA ALA A 2 19.38 -8.82 -7.53
C ALA A 2 18.70 -7.42 -7.54
N GLU A 3 19.47 -6.35 -7.82
CA GLU A 3 18.95 -4.97 -7.75
C GLU A 3 17.92 -4.65 -8.85
N ALA A 4 18.09 -5.21 -10.05
CA ALA A 4 17.14 -5.05 -11.15
C ALA A 4 15.80 -5.72 -10.83
N LEU A 5 15.83 -6.91 -10.21
CA LEU A 5 14.61 -7.61 -9.78
C LEU A 5 13.89 -6.86 -8.65
N LEU A 6 14.64 -6.26 -7.73
CA LEU A 6 14.07 -5.40 -6.68
C LEU A 6 13.35 -4.19 -7.29
N ARG A 7 13.98 -3.49 -8.24
CA ARG A 7 13.36 -2.35 -8.94
C ARG A 7 12.13 -2.78 -9.73
N LEU A 8 12.14 -3.93 -10.40
CA LEU A 8 10.95 -4.47 -11.08
C LEU A 8 9.81 -4.74 -10.10
N ARG A 9 10.10 -5.32 -8.93
CA ARG A 9 9.09 -5.54 -7.88
C ARG A 9 8.52 -4.22 -7.36
N GLN A 10 9.35 -3.20 -7.18
CA GLN A 10 8.92 -1.85 -6.78
C GLN A 10 8.02 -1.22 -7.85
N ALA A 11 8.44 -1.25 -9.14
CA ALA A 11 7.66 -0.72 -10.26
C ALA A 11 6.28 -1.39 -10.36
N ALA A 12 6.21 -2.72 -10.22
CA ALA A 12 4.98 -3.48 -10.26
C ALA A 12 4.02 -3.16 -9.09
N CYS A 13 4.54 -2.67 -7.96
CA CYS A 13 3.71 -2.26 -6.83
C CYS A 13 3.27 -0.80 -6.95
N HIS A 14 4.19 0.13 -7.18
CA HIS A 14 3.89 1.54 -7.34
C HIS A 14 5.11 2.30 -7.90
N PRO A 15 4.97 3.15 -8.93
CA PRO A 15 6.09 3.94 -9.49
C PRO A 15 6.73 4.87 -8.44
N GLY A 16 5.91 5.44 -7.56
CA GLY A 16 6.29 6.14 -6.32
C GLY A 16 7.30 5.44 -5.39
N LEU A 17 7.48 4.11 -5.49
CA LEU A 17 8.51 3.38 -4.73
C LEU A 17 9.91 3.54 -5.31
N ILE A 18 10.01 3.86 -6.59
CA ILE A 18 11.28 4.12 -7.30
C ILE A 18 11.56 5.62 -7.33
N ASP A 19 10.56 6.43 -7.62
CA ASP A 19 10.66 7.88 -7.66
C ASP A 19 9.53 8.52 -6.85
N LYS A 20 9.90 9.19 -5.75
CA LYS A 20 8.94 9.87 -4.87
C LYS A 20 8.11 10.95 -5.58
N LYS A 21 8.60 11.52 -6.69
CA LYS A 21 7.83 12.50 -7.49
C LYS A 21 6.59 11.87 -8.14
N ARG A 22 6.60 10.54 -8.31
CA ARG A 22 5.52 9.73 -8.87
C ARG A 22 4.60 9.14 -7.80
N LEU A 23 4.72 9.58 -6.55
CA LEU A 23 3.75 9.25 -5.49
C LEU A 23 2.31 9.72 -5.79
N PRO A 24 2.06 10.83 -6.51
CA PRO A 24 0.72 11.24 -6.88
C PRO A 24 0.10 10.40 -8.01
N GLU A 25 0.90 9.60 -8.72
CA GLU A 25 0.37 8.73 -9.78
C GLU A 25 -0.45 7.59 -9.18
N SER A 26 -1.50 7.18 -9.88
CA SER A 26 -2.33 6.04 -9.47
C SER A 26 -1.55 4.72 -9.57
N SER A 27 -1.91 3.78 -8.72
CA SER A 27 -1.43 2.39 -8.79
C SER A 27 -2.64 1.48 -8.78
N SER A 28 -2.84 0.75 -9.88
CA SER A 28 -3.94 -0.20 -10.02
C SER A 28 -3.98 -1.21 -8.88
N LYS A 29 -2.81 -1.59 -8.35
CA LYS A 29 -2.72 -2.49 -7.19
C LYS A 29 -3.24 -1.84 -5.91
N VAL A 30 -2.93 -0.57 -5.67
CA VAL A 30 -3.43 0.18 -4.51
C VAL A 30 -4.93 0.43 -4.66
N ASP A 31 -5.37 0.84 -5.84
CA ASP A 31 -6.77 1.13 -6.11
C ASP A 31 -7.65 -0.11 -5.91
N SER A 32 -7.25 -1.26 -6.45
CA SER A 32 -7.96 -2.53 -6.23
C SER A 32 -7.91 -2.98 -4.77
N LEU A 33 -6.78 -2.83 -4.09
CA LEU A 33 -6.68 -3.16 -2.66
C LEU A 33 -7.64 -2.32 -1.82
N VAL A 34 -7.69 -1.00 -2.04
CA VAL A 34 -8.57 -0.10 -1.30
C VAL A 34 -10.04 -0.44 -1.55
N ALA A 35 -10.41 -0.72 -2.80
CA ALA A 35 -11.77 -1.15 -3.13
C ALA A 35 -12.17 -2.44 -2.36
N GLN A 36 -11.30 -3.44 -2.34
CA GLN A 36 -11.53 -4.68 -1.58
C GLN A 36 -11.60 -4.44 -0.07
N LEU A 37 -10.76 -3.55 0.47
CA LEU A 37 -10.79 -3.20 1.90
C LEU A 37 -12.11 -2.51 2.28
N ILE A 38 -12.62 -1.62 1.43
CA ILE A 38 -13.92 -0.95 1.67
C ILE A 38 -15.03 -1.99 1.74
N GLU A 39 -15.06 -2.95 0.82
CA GLU A 39 -16.05 -4.04 0.79
C GLU A 39 -15.99 -4.88 2.07
N VAL A 40 -14.81 -5.40 2.42
CA VAL A 40 -14.60 -6.24 3.60
C VAL A 40 -14.99 -5.51 4.89
N VAL A 41 -14.63 -4.23 5.02
CA VAL A 41 -14.98 -3.43 6.20
C VAL A 41 -16.48 -3.13 6.25
N SER A 42 -17.13 -2.93 5.10
CA SER A 42 -18.58 -2.70 5.02
C SER A 42 -19.38 -3.94 5.43
N GLU A 43 -18.84 -5.14 5.23
CA GLU A 43 -19.40 -6.41 5.70
C GLU A 43 -19.12 -6.67 7.19
N GLY A 44 -18.40 -5.78 7.88
CA GLY A 44 -18.04 -5.91 9.30
C GLY A 44 -16.83 -6.83 9.54
N HIS A 45 -16.10 -7.20 8.49
CA HIS A 45 -14.91 -8.04 8.58
C HIS A 45 -13.64 -7.20 8.75
N LYS A 46 -12.60 -7.84 9.32
CA LYS A 46 -11.27 -7.24 9.48
C LYS A 46 -10.33 -7.81 8.42
N ALA A 47 -9.60 -6.94 7.74
CA ALA A 47 -8.56 -7.31 6.80
C ALA A 47 -7.16 -7.04 7.40
N LEU A 48 -6.19 -7.85 7.00
CA LEU A 48 -4.79 -7.69 7.39
C LEU A 48 -3.92 -7.58 6.13
N VAL A 49 -3.23 -6.45 5.99
CA VAL A 49 -2.41 -6.15 4.80
C VAL A 49 -0.94 -6.23 5.17
N PHE A 50 -0.21 -7.12 4.50
CA PHE A 50 1.24 -7.25 4.65
C PHE A 50 1.97 -6.76 3.40
N SER A 51 3.13 -6.17 3.59
CA SER A 51 4.02 -5.76 2.51
C SER A 51 5.48 -5.90 2.92
N GLN A 52 6.32 -6.35 1.99
CA GLN A 52 7.78 -6.33 2.16
C GLN A 52 8.36 -4.92 1.97
N PHE A 53 7.54 -3.96 1.52
CA PHE A 53 7.92 -2.56 1.36
C PHE A 53 7.09 -1.70 2.32
N THR A 54 7.72 -1.18 3.39
CA THR A 54 7.08 -0.26 4.34
C THR A 54 6.63 1.04 3.65
N SER A 55 7.38 1.51 2.66
CA SER A 55 7.01 2.63 1.80
C SER A 55 5.72 2.38 1.00
N PHE A 56 5.40 1.12 0.66
CA PHE A 56 4.13 0.79 0.03
C PHE A 56 2.97 0.91 1.03
N LEU A 57 3.17 0.47 2.28
CA LEU A 57 2.18 0.65 3.34
C LEU A 57 1.91 2.14 3.60
N ALA A 58 2.93 3.00 3.51
CA ALA A 58 2.74 4.45 3.63
C ALA A 58 1.89 5.05 2.48
N ILE A 59 1.92 4.46 1.28
CA ILE A 59 1.05 4.86 0.16
C ILE A 59 -0.39 4.41 0.43
N VAL A 60 -0.57 3.15 0.83
CA VAL A 60 -1.89 2.61 1.19
C VAL A 60 -2.51 3.43 2.32
N LYS A 61 -1.73 3.76 3.35
CA LYS A 61 -2.13 4.62 4.48
C LYS A 61 -2.80 5.91 4.02
N LYS A 62 -2.16 6.65 3.10
CA LYS A 62 -2.71 7.90 2.55
C LYS A 62 -4.05 7.69 1.85
N GLN A 63 -4.21 6.58 1.14
CA GLN A 63 -5.48 6.25 0.49
C GLN A 63 -6.56 5.87 1.51
N LEU A 64 -6.22 5.13 2.56
CA LEU A 64 -7.15 4.83 3.65
C LEU A 64 -7.59 6.11 4.39
N ASP A 65 -6.65 7.03 4.66
CA ASP A 65 -6.94 8.35 5.25
C ASP A 65 -7.89 9.16 4.36
N ALA A 66 -7.65 9.18 3.04
CA ALA A 66 -8.51 9.86 2.07
C ALA A 66 -9.93 9.28 2.01
N ASN A 67 -10.06 7.97 2.19
CA ASN A 67 -11.34 7.26 2.24
C ASN A 67 -11.95 7.20 3.66
N LYS A 68 -11.31 7.83 4.66
CA LYS A 68 -11.72 7.83 6.07
C LYS A 68 -11.93 6.43 6.66
N LEU A 69 -11.12 5.47 6.22
CA LEU A 69 -11.15 4.10 6.73
C LEU A 69 -10.33 4.00 8.01
N ALA A 70 -10.89 3.36 9.04
CA ALA A 70 -10.16 3.06 10.26
C ALA A 70 -9.17 1.91 10.02
N TYR A 71 -7.92 2.07 10.44
CA TYR A 71 -6.89 1.04 10.35
C TYR A 71 -5.90 1.17 11.51
N GLU A 72 -5.22 0.07 11.79
CA GLU A 72 -4.05 0.01 12.68
C GLU A 72 -2.80 -0.21 11.83
N TYR A 73 -1.68 0.40 12.21
CA TYR A 73 -0.41 0.28 11.47
C TYR A 73 0.67 -0.33 12.35
N LEU A 74 1.29 -1.39 11.85
CA LEU A 74 2.40 -2.08 12.51
C LEU A 74 3.49 -2.39 11.47
N ASP A 75 4.70 -1.87 11.66
CA ASP A 75 5.83 -2.09 10.75
C ASP A 75 7.07 -2.68 11.44
N GLY A 76 6.90 -3.26 12.62
CA GLY A 76 7.95 -3.93 13.38
C GLY A 76 9.06 -2.99 13.90
N GLN A 77 8.97 -1.68 13.66
CA GLN A 77 9.82 -0.68 14.30
C GLN A 77 9.32 -0.31 15.70
N THR A 78 8.07 -0.65 16.02
CA THR A 78 7.53 -0.62 17.37
C THR A 78 8.01 -1.85 18.14
N ARG A 79 8.89 -1.59 19.13
CA ARG A 79 9.47 -2.55 20.08
C ARG A 79 8.42 -3.30 20.89
#